data_AF-A0AA90Q2J7-F1
#
_entry.id   AF-A0AA90Q2J7-F1
#
_cell.length_a   1.000
_cell.length_b   1.000
_cell.length_c   1.000
_cell.angle_alpha   90.00
_cell.angle_beta   90.00
_cell.angle_gamma   90.00
#
_symmetry.space_group_name_H-M   'P 1'
#
loop_
_entity.id
_entity.type
_entity.pdbx_description
1 polymer ?
#
loop_
_entity_poly.entity_id
_entity_poly.type
_entity_poly.pdbx_seq_one_letter_code
_entity_poly.pdbx_strand_id
1 'polypeptide(L)'
;AFMAGYNMRLLLVFQSKSQVKDKRLYDETGAQTLLTNMALQVIYAPRDDDDAKEYSEMIGYMTEKGRSTSRQLSGKSGRSESISDQKRAVLMPQEVKAIGMRKEIVSMENMAPALVDKIFWYEEEIFKARADLPTPPVPVQFELYNTIECVQQPPAIFFAGAVKPQVFSPGATFEVGFSPQRNALEVVMSLILEAQEKIYVAAYSFTSKEIAMALVDAKRRGVDVRVVVDHHQNSDEQGGYKAVDYLSSQDIPVFRSENYAAMHHKFMVADGTHVQLGSFNYTSSANLRNAETAIAFRNSPELAEVYITEWTRLATEPKVGVDAIMAVDRGLAVLKSLGL
;
A
#
# COMPACT_ATOMS: atom_id res chain seq x y z
N ALA A 1 10.04 3.89 2.35
CA ALA A 1 9.97 3.68 3.81
C ALA A 1 9.32 2.34 4.18
N PHE A 2 8.12 2.01 3.66
CA PHE A 2 7.39 0.78 4.05
C PHE A 2 8.17 -0.53 3.79
N MET A 3 8.65 -0.77 2.57
CA MET A 3 9.22 -2.09 2.19
C MET A 3 10.43 -2.52 3.02
N ALA A 4 11.35 -1.59 3.30
CA ALA A 4 12.53 -1.85 4.13
C ALA A 4 12.16 -2.13 5.60
N GLY A 5 11.11 -1.48 6.12
CA GLY A 5 10.63 -1.70 7.49
C GLY A 5 10.00 -3.08 7.72
N TYR A 6 9.43 -3.70 6.68
CA TYR A 6 8.85 -5.04 6.73
C TYR A 6 9.80 -6.15 6.25
N ASN A 7 11.08 -5.84 6.01
CA ASN A 7 12.07 -6.79 5.48
C ASN A 7 11.62 -7.47 4.17
N MET A 8 10.84 -6.76 3.34
CA MET A 8 10.40 -7.27 2.06
C MET A 8 11.55 -7.21 1.05
N ARG A 9 11.82 -8.33 0.36
CA ARG A 9 12.80 -8.40 -0.73
C ARG A 9 12.06 -8.51 -2.05
N LEU A 10 12.19 -7.49 -2.88
CA LEU A 10 11.55 -7.45 -4.19
C LEU A 10 12.49 -8.02 -5.25
N LEU A 11 11.95 -8.94 -6.06
CA LEU A 11 12.56 -9.39 -7.31
C LEU A 11 11.67 -8.88 -8.45
N LEU A 12 12.14 -7.89 -9.19
CA LEU A 12 11.42 -7.33 -10.34
C LEU A 12 11.99 -7.90 -11.63
N VAL A 13 11.12 -8.31 -12.55
CA VAL A 13 11.49 -8.86 -13.85
C VAL A 13 10.79 -8.03 -14.92
N PHE A 14 11.57 -7.43 -15.81
CA PHE A 14 11.10 -6.65 -16.95
C PHE A 14 11.93 -6.97 -18.19
N GLN A 15 11.37 -6.75 -19.39
CA GLN A 15 12.03 -7.15 -20.64
C GLN A 15 13.09 -6.13 -21.10
N SER A 16 12.87 -4.85 -20.82
CA SER A 16 13.83 -3.77 -21.12
C SER A 16 13.64 -2.61 -20.15
N LYS A 17 14.70 -1.82 -19.94
CA LYS A 17 14.63 -0.61 -19.10
C LYS A 17 13.64 0.41 -19.64
N SER A 18 13.45 0.46 -20.97
CA SER A 18 12.51 1.35 -21.64
C SER A 18 11.06 1.09 -21.23
N GLN A 19 10.69 -0.14 -20.88
CA GLN A 19 9.35 -0.43 -20.34
C GLN A 19 9.15 0.28 -19.00
N VAL A 20 10.15 0.25 -18.13
CA VAL A 20 10.06 0.88 -16.80
C VAL A 20 9.98 2.40 -16.91
N LYS A 21 10.70 2.99 -17.88
CA LYS A 21 10.75 4.44 -18.16
C LYS A 21 9.48 5.00 -18.83
N ASP A 22 8.51 4.16 -19.20
CA ASP A 22 7.25 4.62 -19.78
C ASP A 22 6.55 5.58 -18.80
N LYS A 23 6.07 6.73 -19.31
CA LYS A 23 5.35 7.75 -18.52
C LYS A 23 4.07 7.21 -17.86
N ARG A 24 3.51 6.12 -18.37
CA ARG A 24 2.35 5.43 -17.77
C ARG A 24 2.72 4.56 -16.57
N LEU A 25 4.00 4.23 -16.43
CA LEU A 25 4.54 3.40 -15.35
C LEU A 25 5.28 4.28 -14.35
N TYR A 26 6.61 4.31 -14.41
CA TYR A 26 7.44 5.01 -13.43
C TYR A 26 8.01 6.32 -13.94
N ASP A 27 7.78 6.67 -15.22
CA ASP A 27 8.48 7.76 -15.90
C ASP A 27 10.02 7.65 -15.83
N GLU A 28 10.76 8.58 -16.45
CA GLU A 28 12.21 8.51 -16.46
C GLU A 28 12.83 8.69 -15.06
N THR A 29 12.26 9.58 -14.24
CA THR A 29 12.80 9.93 -12.93
C THR A 29 12.50 8.84 -11.91
N GLY A 30 11.26 8.31 -11.91
CA GLY A 30 10.88 7.20 -11.04
C GLY A 30 11.59 5.90 -11.42
N ALA A 31 11.75 5.61 -12.72
CA ALA A 31 12.51 4.45 -13.17
C ALA A 31 13.97 4.52 -12.74
N GLN A 32 14.62 5.68 -12.87
CA GLN A 32 16.00 5.87 -12.42
C GLN A 32 16.12 5.65 -10.90
N THR A 33 15.20 6.23 -10.13
CA THR A 33 15.16 6.07 -8.67
C THR A 33 14.96 4.61 -8.28
N LEU A 34 14.10 3.89 -8.97
CA LEU A 34 13.84 2.47 -8.72
C LEU A 34 15.10 1.63 -8.99
N LEU A 35 15.72 1.80 -10.17
CA LEU A 35 16.88 1.01 -10.59
C LEU A 35 18.13 1.27 -9.74
N THR A 36 18.35 2.51 -9.31
CA THR A 36 19.49 2.88 -8.46
C THR A 36 19.36 2.33 -7.03
N ASN A 37 18.15 2.05 -6.55
CA ASN A 37 17.91 1.45 -5.23
C ASN A 37 17.96 -0.09 -5.24
N MET A 38 18.18 -0.73 -6.39
CA MET A 38 18.29 -2.19 -6.47
C MET A 38 19.71 -2.62 -6.15
N ALA A 39 19.87 -3.32 -5.01
CA ALA A 39 21.17 -3.81 -4.56
C ALA A 39 21.80 -4.88 -5.48
N LEU A 40 20.99 -5.54 -6.32
CA LEU A 40 21.40 -6.59 -7.24
C LEU A 40 20.68 -6.42 -8.59
N GLN A 41 21.44 -6.48 -9.67
CA GLN A 41 20.93 -6.49 -11.05
C GLN A 41 21.43 -7.75 -11.76
N VAL A 42 20.50 -8.52 -12.33
CA VAL A 42 20.78 -9.69 -13.17
C VAL A 42 20.43 -9.33 -14.61
N ILE A 43 21.42 -9.35 -15.48
CA ILE A 43 21.33 -8.85 -16.84
C ILE A 43 21.53 -10.00 -17.83
N TYR A 44 20.58 -10.15 -18.74
CA TYR A 44 20.63 -11.11 -19.84
C TYR A 44 21.07 -10.42 -21.14
N ALA A 45 21.40 -11.23 -22.15
CA ALA A 45 21.77 -10.73 -23.47
C ALA A 45 20.71 -9.74 -24.00
N PRO A 46 21.05 -8.44 -24.15
CA PRO A 46 20.11 -7.45 -24.62
C PRO A 46 19.84 -7.62 -26.11
N ARG A 47 18.62 -7.31 -26.53
CA ARG A 47 18.27 -7.21 -27.95
C ARG A 47 18.56 -5.81 -28.50
N ASP A 48 18.39 -4.80 -27.67
CA ASP A 48 18.58 -3.40 -28.00
C ASP A 48 20.06 -2.97 -27.95
N ASP A 49 20.45 -2.04 -28.83
CA ASP A 49 21.84 -1.58 -28.93
C ASP A 49 22.20 -0.59 -27.81
N ASP A 50 21.25 0.19 -27.31
CA ASP A 50 21.53 1.16 -26.26
C ASP A 50 21.66 0.48 -24.90
N ASP A 51 20.82 -0.53 -24.62
CA ASP A 51 21.00 -1.41 -23.44
C ASP A 51 22.39 -2.09 -23.47
N ALA A 52 22.84 -2.56 -24.64
CA ALA A 52 24.14 -3.21 -24.79
C ALA A 52 25.33 -2.26 -24.52
N LYS A 53 25.24 -1.00 -24.95
CA LYS A 53 26.25 0.03 -24.65
C LYS A 53 26.27 0.35 -23.17
N GLU A 54 25.11 0.56 -22.57
CA GLU A 54 24.99 0.89 -21.15
C GLU A 54 25.56 -0.23 -20.27
N TYR A 55 25.26 -1.50 -20.58
CA TYR A 55 25.82 -2.64 -19.85
C TYR A 55 27.34 -2.78 -20.07
N SER A 56 27.84 -2.53 -21.28
CA SER A 56 29.29 -2.52 -21.58
C SER A 56 30.02 -1.46 -20.75
N GLU A 57 29.45 -0.25 -20.66
CA GLU A 57 29.97 0.85 -19.84
C GLU A 57 29.93 0.53 -18.34
N MET A 58 28.85 -0.10 -17.88
CA MET A 58 28.67 -0.54 -16.49
C MET A 58 29.71 -1.58 -16.07
N ILE A 59 30.06 -2.53 -16.93
CA ILE A 59 31.13 -3.52 -16.68
C ILE A 59 32.49 -2.83 -16.60
N GLY A 60 32.68 -1.80 -17.44
CA GLY A 60 33.84 -0.94 -17.41
C GLY A 60 34.91 -1.32 -18.45
N TYR A 61 36.10 -0.77 -18.25
CA TYR A 61 37.17 -0.77 -19.23
C TYR A 61 38.46 -1.34 -18.67
N MET A 62 39.21 -2.01 -19.54
CA MET A 62 40.55 -2.50 -19.31
C MET A 62 41.55 -1.86 -20.28
N THR A 63 42.82 -1.95 -19.95
CA THR A 63 43.90 -1.49 -20.82
C THR A 63 44.34 -2.63 -21.75
N GLU A 64 44.29 -2.38 -23.05
CA GLU A 64 44.79 -3.28 -24.10
C GLU A 64 46.02 -2.67 -24.78
N LYS A 65 47.04 -3.49 -25.04
CA LYS A 65 48.24 -3.03 -25.76
C LYS A 65 48.00 -3.05 -27.27
N GLY A 66 47.70 -1.89 -27.85
CA GLY A 66 47.59 -1.71 -29.29
C GLY A 66 48.96 -1.74 -29.95
N ARG A 67 49.13 -2.62 -30.95
CA ARG A 67 50.35 -2.67 -31.79
C ARG A 67 50.07 -2.03 -33.14
N SER A 68 50.75 -0.93 -33.44
CA SER A 68 50.69 -0.29 -34.75
C SER A 68 51.96 -0.60 -35.54
N THR A 69 51.81 -1.13 -36.76
CA THR A 69 52.93 -1.32 -37.69
C THR A 69 52.78 -0.35 -38.86
N SER A 70 53.70 0.60 -38.97
CA SER A 70 53.75 1.51 -40.13
C SER A 70 54.75 0.97 -41.17
N ARG A 71 54.42 1.15 -42.46
CA ARG A 71 55.29 0.76 -43.59
C ARG A 71 55.63 2.03 -44.36
N GLN A 72 56.91 2.41 -44.36
CA GLN A 72 57.38 3.57 -45.14
C GLN A 72 57.34 3.26 -46.63
N LEU A 73 56.69 4.15 -47.40
CA LEU A 73 56.43 3.99 -48.83
C LEU A 73 57.57 4.46 -49.75
N SER A 74 58.77 4.78 -49.23
CA SER A 74 59.89 5.15 -50.09
C SER A 74 61.27 4.82 -49.49
N GLY A 75 62.11 4.18 -50.32
CA GLY A 75 63.57 4.22 -50.25
C GLY A 75 64.31 3.26 -49.32
N LYS A 76 63.79 2.94 -48.13
CA LYS A 76 64.42 1.98 -47.20
C LYS A 76 63.36 1.20 -46.44
N SER A 77 63.42 -0.14 -46.50
CA SER A 77 62.45 -1.02 -45.82
C SER A 77 62.72 -1.09 -44.31
N GLY A 78 62.22 -0.11 -43.56
CA GLY A 78 62.10 -0.18 -42.11
C GLY A 78 60.65 -0.43 -41.69
N ARG A 79 60.42 -1.46 -40.87
CA ARG A 79 59.13 -1.68 -40.20
C ARG A 79 59.25 -1.11 -38.79
N SER A 80 58.50 -0.05 -38.47
CA SER A 80 58.42 0.46 -37.11
C SER A 80 57.22 -0.18 -36.42
N GLU A 81 57.44 -0.87 -35.30
CA GLU A 81 56.37 -1.33 -34.40
C GLU A 81 56.27 -0.38 -33.21
N SER A 82 55.09 0.17 -32.98
CA SER A 82 54.79 0.97 -31.78
C SER A 82 53.75 0.23 -30.94
N ILE A 83 54.01 0.10 -29.64
CA ILE A 83 53.08 -0.49 -28.67
C ILE A 83 52.56 0.67 -27.82
N SER A 84 51.24 0.87 -27.83
CA SER A 84 50.56 1.91 -27.05
C SER A 84 49.45 1.30 -26.21
N ASP A 85 49.30 1.76 -24.98
CA ASP A 85 48.18 1.38 -24.13
C ASP A 85 46.90 2.07 -24.62
N GLN A 86 45.86 1.28 -24.90
CA GLN A 86 44.56 1.75 -25.37
C GLN A 86 43.46 1.28 -24.42
N LYS A 87 42.42 2.10 -24.25
CA LYS A 87 41.25 1.78 -23.44
C LYS A 87 40.29 0.89 -24.24
N ARG A 88 39.97 -0.30 -23.74
CA ARG A 88 39.01 -1.24 -24.33
C ARG A 88 37.95 -1.66 -23.30
N ALA A 89 36.69 -1.77 -23.71
CA ALA A 89 35.66 -2.30 -22.82
C ALA A 89 35.96 -3.75 -22.46
N VAL A 90 35.76 -4.14 -21.20
CA VAL A 90 35.97 -5.52 -20.74
C VAL A 90 35.11 -6.50 -21.56
N LEU A 91 33.89 -6.07 -21.86
CA LEU A 91 32.97 -6.71 -22.80
C LEU A 91 32.46 -5.63 -23.75
N MET A 92 32.75 -5.76 -25.03
CA MET A 92 32.23 -4.85 -26.06
C MET A 92 30.71 -4.98 -26.18
N PRO A 93 29.97 -3.94 -26.59
CA PRO A 93 28.49 -4.01 -26.69
C PRO A 93 28.00 -5.21 -27.51
N GLN A 94 28.71 -5.53 -28.60
CA GLN A 94 28.41 -6.68 -29.46
C GLN A 94 28.79 -8.03 -28.84
N GLU A 95 29.75 -8.07 -27.92
CA GLU A 95 30.03 -9.26 -27.10
C GLU A 95 28.98 -9.42 -25.99
N VAL A 96 28.47 -8.31 -25.41
CA VAL A 96 27.35 -8.33 -24.44
C VAL A 96 26.08 -8.91 -25.08
N LYS A 97 25.78 -8.56 -26.34
CA LYS A 97 24.67 -9.17 -27.09
C LYS A 97 24.89 -10.66 -27.40
N ALA A 98 26.15 -11.09 -27.46
CA ALA A 98 26.53 -12.44 -27.84
C ALA A 98 26.76 -13.40 -26.65
N ILE A 99 26.55 -12.97 -25.39
CA ILE A 99 26.77 -13.83 -24.20
C ILE A 99 25.90 -15.10 -24.19
N GLY A 100 24.80 -15.09 -24.94
CA GLY A 100 23.93 -16.25 -25.14
C GLY A 100 22.99 -16.54 -23.97
N MET A 101 22.26 -17.66 -24.06
CA MET A 101 21.23 -18.01 -23.08
C MET A 101 21.79 -18.57 -21.77
N ARG A 102 22.97 -19.21 -21.83
CA ARG A 102 23.58 -19.91 -20.68
C ARG A 102 24.38 -18.99 -19.75
N LYS A 103 24.61 -17.73 -20.13
CA LYS A 103 25.36 -16.77 -19.30
C LYS A 103 24.52 -15.56 -18.93
N GLU A 104 24.86 -14.94 -17.81
CA GLU A 104 24.29 -13.69 -17.34
C GLU A 104 25.35 -12.80 -16.73
N ILE A 105 25.09 -11.51 -16.69
CA ILE A 105 25.93 -10.54 -16.00
C ILE A 105 25.23 -10.20 -14.68
N VAL A 106 25.96 -10.33 -13.58
CA VAL A 106 25.48 -9.96 -12.25
C VAL A 106 26.24 -8.74 -11.77
N SER A 107 25.51 -7.69 -11.41
CA SER A 107 26.03 -6.47 -10.81
C SER A 107 25.42 -6.32 -9.42
N MET A 108 26.26 -6.19 -8.39
CA MET A 108 25.85 -6.05 -6.99
C MET A 108 26.60 -4.89 -6.36
N GLU A 109 25.96 -4.18 -5.44
CA GLU A 109 26.61 -3.11 -4.68
C GLU A 109 27.92 -3.58 -4.05
N ASN A 110 28.96 -2.73 -4.13
CA ASN A 110 30.30 -2.98 -3.60
C ASN A 110 31.06 -4.17 -4.22
N MET A 111 30.63 -4.66 -5.39
CA MET A 111 31.33 -5.72 -6.12
C MET A 111 31.52 -5.34 -7.60
N ALA A 112 32.61 -5.81 -8.19
CA ALA A 112 32.79 -5.70 -9.64
C ALA A 112 31.74 -6.59 -10.35
N PRO A 113 31.15 -6.13 -11.48
CA PRO A 113 30.25 -6.96 -12.27
C PRO A 113 30.92 -8.25 -12.72
N ALA A 114 30.18 -9.35 -12.67
CA ALA A 114 30.68 -10.68 -13.02
C ALA A 114 29.84 -11.30 -14.14
N LEU A 115 30.50 -11.89 -15.14
CA LEU A 115 29.87 -12.78 -16.11
C LEU A 115 29.84 -14.19 -15.52
N VAL A 116 28.64 -14.73 -15.30
CA VAL A 116 28.42 -16.01 -14.63
C VAL A 116 27.57 -16.95 -15.50
N ASP A 117 27.61 -18.24 -15.17
CA ASP A 117 26.75 -19.24 -15.80
C ASP A 117 25.37 -19.26 -15.12
N LYS A 118 24.32 -19.36 -15.92
CA LYS A 118 22.94 -19.44 -15.42
C LYS A 118 22.67 -20.79 -14.79
N ILE A 119 21.93 -20.74 -13.71
CA ILE A 119 21.35 -21.92 -13.07
C ILE A 119 20.10 -22.32 -13.85
N PHE A 120 20.13 -23.50 -14.48
CA PHE A 120 18.94 -24.12 -15.05
C PHE A 120 18.39 -25.13 -14.04
N TRP A 121 17.25 -24.82 -13.42
CA TRP A 121 16.70 -25.62 -12.32
C TRP A 121 16.51 -27.11 -12.69
N TYR A 122 16.23 -27.41 -13.97
CA TYR A 122 16.05 -28.77 -14.47
C TYR A 122 17.36 -29.49 -14.81
N GLU A 123 18.52 -28.82 -14.78
CA GLU A 123 19.84 -29.44 -14.92
C GLU A 123 20.45 -29.75 -13.55
N GLU A 124 20.02 -29.04 -12.51
CA GLU A 124 20.56 -29.10 -11.15
C GLU A 124 19.86 -30.11 -10.23
N GLU A 125 20.62 -31.02 -9.63
CA GLU A 125 20.09 -32.08 -8.76
C GLU A 125 19.34 -31.53 -7.53
N ILE A 126 19.82 -30.44 -6.93
CA ILE A 126 19.19 -29.82 -5.76
C ILE A 126 17.77 -29.28 -6.07
N PHE A 127 17.55 -28.81 -7.29
CA PHE A 127 16.27 -28.26 -7.71
C PHE A 127 15.34 -29.34 -8.27
N LYS A 128 15.87 -30.35 -8.98
CA LYS A 128 15.11 -31.55 -9.35
C LYS A 128 14.50 -32.25 -8.14
N ALA A 129 15.28 -32.41 -7.06
CA ALA A 129 14.81 -32.98 -5.80
C ALA A 129 13.64 -32.19 -5.17
N ARG A 130 13.42 -30.94 -5.58
CA ARG A 130 12.33 -30.07 -5.10
C ARG A 130 11.17 -29.95 -6.08
N ALA A 131 11.36 -30.35 -7.34
CA ALA A 131 10.38 -30.18 -8.41
C ALA A 131 9.11 -31.02 -8.19
N ASP A 132 9.28 -32.21 -7.58
CA ASP A 132 8.19 -33.16 -7.31
C ASP A 132 7.74 -33.13 -5.84
N LEU A 133 8.07 -32.07 -5.09
CA LEU A 133 7.55 -31.94 -3.73
C LEU A 133 6.03 -31.80 -3.78
N PRO A 134 5.31 -32.49 -2.86
CA PRO A 134 3.87 -32.34 -2.78
C PRO A 134 3.54 -30.86 -2.58
N THR A 135 2.59 -30.37 -3.39
CA THR A 135 2.11 -28.99 -3.26
C THR A 135 1.66 -28.79 -1.82
N PRO A 136 2.12 -27.74 -1.12
CA PRO A 136 1.64 -27.47 0.23
C PRO A 136 0.11 -27.35 0.18
N PRO A 137 -0.61 -27.85 1.18
CA PRO A 137 -2.05 -27.71 1.23
C PRO A 137 -2.39 -26.21 1.23
N VAL A 138 -2.89 -25.73 0.10
CA VAL A 138 -3.45 -24.38 -0.01
C VAL A 138 -4.87 -24.47 0.56
N PRO A 139 -5.21 -23.70 1.60
CA PRO A 139 -6.55 -23.74 2.18
C PRO A 139 -7.60 -23.50 1.10
N VAL A 140 -8.55 -24.43 0.97
CA VAL A 140 -9.67 -24.29 0.03
C VAL A 140 -10.64 -23.26 0.58
N GLN A 141 -10.91 -22.21 -0.19
CA GLN A 141 -11.60 -21.00 0.27
C GLN A 141 -13.12 -21.16 0.52
N PHE A 142 -13.62 -22.40 0.57
CA PHE A 142 -15.05 -22.73 0.67
C PHE A 142 -15.58 -22.86 2.11
N GLU A 143 -14.74 -22.76 3.13
CA GLU A 143 -15.15 -22.87 4.55
C GLU A 143 -15.38 -21.51 5.25
N LEU A 144 -15.39 -20.39 4.52
CA LEU A 144 -15.65 -19.05 5.08
C LEU A 144 -17.15 -18.76 5.30
N TYR A 145 -17.95 -19.79 5.61
CA TYR A 145 -19.29 -19.55 6.12
C TYR A 145 -19.17 -19.01 7.54
N ASN A 146 -19.79 -17.85 7.79
CA ASN A 146 -19.84 -17.14 9.07
C ASN A 146 -20.66 -17.87 10.15
N THR A 147 -20.47 -19.18 10.30
CA THR A 147 -20.96 -19.91 11.47
C THR A 147 -19.85 -19.91 12.50
N ILE A 148 -19.88 -18.88 13.38
CA ILE A 148 -19.10 -18.88 14.59
C ILE A 148 -19.68 -19.96 15.50
N GLU A 149 -19.07 -21.13 15.52
CA GLU A 149 -19.31 -22.07 16.62
C GLU A 149 -18.78 -21.44 17.92
N CYS A 150 -19.57 -21.53 18.99
CA CYS A 150 -19.20 -20.96 20.29
C CYS A 150 -18.04 -21.76 20.88
N VAL A 151 -16.81 -21.27 20.70
CA VAL A 151 -15.63 -21.83 21.37
C VAL A 151 -15.65 -21.40 22.84
N GLN A 152 -15.39 -22.34 23.75
CA GLN A 152 -15.22 -22.07 25.18
C GLN A 152 -14.24 -20.91 25.40
N GLN A 153 -14.61 -19.96 26.26
CA GLN A 153 -13.80 -18.78 26.53
C GLN A 153 -12.39 -19.17 27.02
N PRO A 154 -11.31 -18.78 26.32
CA PRO A 154 -9.96 -18.96 26.84
C PRO A 154 -9.77 -18.13 28.12
N PRO A 155 -8.81 -18.49 28.99
CA PRO A 155 -8.54 -17.73 30.20
C PRO A 155 -8.20 -16.28 29.86
N ALA A 156 -8.85 -15.35 30.56
CA ALA A 156 -8.65 -13.92 30.35
C ALA A 156 -7.24 -13.50 30.78
N ILE A 157 -6.40 -13.11 29.82
CA ILE A 157 -5.11 -12.49 30.07
C ILE A 157 -5.36 -10.99 30.26
N PHE A 158 -5.31 -10.50 31.50
CA PHE A 158 -5.44 -9.08 31.80
C PHE A 158 -4.06 -8.41 31.81
N PHE A 159 -3.76 -7.62 30.78
CA PHE A 159 -2.64 -6.67 30.82
C PHE A 159 -3.13 -5.31 31.36
N ALA A 160 -2.22 -4.50 31.92
CA ALA A 160 -2.55 -3.16 32.41
C ALA A 160 -3.09 -2.30 31.24
N GLY A 161 -4.31 -1.79 31.39
CA GLY A 161 -5.03 -1.05 30.34
C GLY A 161 -6.06 -1.87 29.55
N ALA A 162 -6.26 -3.16 29.87
CA ALA A 162 -7.32 -3.95 29.26
C ALA A 162 -8.71 -3.33 29.52
N VAL A 163 -9.44 -3.03 28.44
CA VAL A 163 -10.82 -2.55 28.52
C VAL A 163 -11.70 -3.71 29.00
N LYS A 164 -12.56 -3.44 29.99
CA LYS A 164 -13.47 -4.46 30.52
C LYS A 164 -14.46 -4.88 29.42
N PRO A 165 -14.69 -6.20 29.22
CA PRO A 165 -15.72 -6.66 28.30
C PRO A 165 -17.09 -6.09 28.69
N GLN A 166 -17.81 -5.59 27.70
CA GLN A 166 -19.21 -5.20 27.85
C GLN A 166 -20.09 -6.27 27.22
N VAL A 167 -21.27 -6.49 27.81
CA VAL A 167 -22.24 -7.47 27.33
C VAL A 167 -23.32 -6.73 26.56
N PHE A 168 -23.75 -7.28 25.42
CA PHE A 168 -24.86 -6.73 24.66
C PHE A 168 -26.20 -6.92 25.36
N SER A 169 -27.08 -5.94 25.21
CA SER A 169 -28.48 -6.07 25.63
C SER A 169 -29.17 -7.32 25.05
N PRO A 170 -30.08 -7.97 25.81
CA PRO A 170 -30.90 -9.05 25.28
C PRO A 170 -31.65 -8.63 24.01
N GLY A 171 -31.57 -9.45 22.97
CA GLY A 171 -32.18 -9.15 21.66
C GLY A 171 -31.31 -8.30 20.73
N ALA A 172 -30.06 -8.00 21.10
CA ALA A 172 -29.08 -7.47 20.16
C ALA A 172 -28.79 -8.48 19.04
N THR A 173 -28.65 -8.00 17.81
CA THR A 173 -28.28 -8.82 16.65
C THR A 173 -27.16 -8.14 15.88
N PHE A 174 -26.51 -8.85 14.96
CA PHE A 174 -25.52 -8.27 14.08
C PHE A 174 -25.69 -8.73 12.63
N GLU A 175 -25.33 -7.85 11.71
CA GLU A 175 -25.25 -8.08 10.27
C GLU A 175 -23.81 -7.85 9.83
N VAL A 176 -23.33 -8.64 8.86
CA VAL A 176 -21.99 -8.48 8.30
C VAL A 176 -22.03 -8.57 6.78
N GLY A 177 -21.36 -7.64 6.14
CA GLY A 177 -21.18 -7.58 4.70
C GLY A 177 -19.73 -7.30 4.34
N PHE A 178 -19.32 -7.79 3.17
CA PHE A 178 -17.98 -7.57 2.63
C PHE A 178 -18.05 -6.91 1.24
N SER A 179 -16.95 -6.31 0.84
CA SER A 179 -16.74 -5.83 -0.53
C SER A 179 -15.62 -6.60 -1.22
N PRO A 180 -15.64 -6.65 -2.56
CA PRO A 180 -16.75 -6.26 -3.43
C PRO A 180 -17.86 -7.32 -3.48
N GLN A 181 -19.08 -6.92 -3.89
CA GLN A 181 -20.20 -7.82 -4.23
C GLN A 181 -20.65 -8.80 -3.13
N ARG A 182 -20.44 -8.46 -1.84
CA ARG A 182 -20.84 -9.31 -0.70
C ARG A 182 -21.59 -8.52 0.38
N ASN A 183 -22.50 -7.64 -0.04
CA ASN A 183 -23.48 -6.94 0.80
C ASN A 183 -22.95 -5.87 1.79
N ALA A 184 -21.70 -5.41 1.69
CA ALA A 184 -21.20 -4.38 2.61
C ALA A 184 -21.96 -3.04 2.49
N LEU A 185 -22.29 -2.62 1.27
CA LEU A 185 -23.07 -1.39 1.07
C LEU A 185 -24.49 -1.56 1.63
N GLU A 186 -25.10 -2.71 1.45
CA GLU A 186 -26.44 -3.05 1.91
C GLU A 186 -26.53 -2.97 3.44
N VAL A 187 -25.50 -3.40 4.17
CA VAL A 187 -25.39 -3.24 5.63
C VAL A 187 -25.31 -1.77 6.04
N VAL A 188 -24.64 -0.92 5.27
CA VAL A 188 -24.59 0.53 5.54
C VAL A 188 -25.94 1.18 5.22
N MET A 189 -26.53 0.83 4.08
CA MET A 189 -27.78 1.44 3.60
C MET A 189 -28.98 1.04 4.45
N SER A 190 -29.05 -0.19 4.96
CA SER A 190 -30.13 -0.66 5.83
C SER A 190 -30.25 0.23 7.08
N LEU A 191 -29.12 0.60 7.69
CA LEU A 191 -29.08 1.49 8.85
C LEU A 191 -29.70 2.87 8.54
N ILE A 192 -29.37 3.44 7.38
CA ILE A 192 -29.85 4.78 6.97
C ILE A 192 -31.33 4.76 6.60
N LEU A 193 -31.76 3.71 5.90
CA LEU A 193 -33.12 3.60 5.39
C LEU A 193 -34.12 3.31 6.51
N GLU A 194 -33.72 2.57 7.53
CA GLU A 194 -34.58 2.17 8.65
C GLU A 194 -34.62 3.19 9.79
N ALA A 195 -33.63 4.08 9.91
CA ALA A 195 -33.56 5.07 10.99
C ALA A 195 -34.79 5.98 11.04
N GLN A 196 -35.26 6.26 12.27
CA GLN A 196 -36.49 7.01 12.55
C GLN A 196 -36.26 8.33 13.29
N GLU A 197 -35.24 8.42 14.14
CA GLU A 197 -35.02 9.57 15.03
C GLU A 197 -33.74 10.33 14.72
N LYS A 198 -32.60 9.63 14.61
CA LYS A 198 -31.29 10.29 14.40
C LYS A 198 -30.29 9.40 13.68
N ILE A 199 -29.39 10.02 12.93
CA ILE A 199 -28.23 9.38 12.32
C ILE A 199 -27.00 10.25 12.55
N TYR A 200 -26.01 9.72 13.27
CA TYR A 200 -24.71 10.36 13.46
C TYR A 200 -23.63 9.58 12.72
N VAL A 201 -22.97 10.26 11.78
CA VAL A 201 -22.00 9.66 10.86
C VAL A 201 -20.60 10.17 11.18
N ALA A 202 -19.62 9.26 11.31
CA ALA A 202 -18.20 9.59 11.33
C ALA A 202 -17.50 8.94 10.11
N ALA A 203 -16.87 9.75 9.27
CA ALA A 203 -16.31 9.29 8.00
C ALA A 203 -14.90 9.83 7.74
N TYR A 204 -13.96 8.93 7.44
CA TYR A 204 -12.65 9.31 6.94
C TYR A 204 -12.75 9.93 5.54
N SER A 205 -13.08 9.14 4.51
CA SER A 205 -13.33 9.65 3.16
C SER A 205 -14.81 9.48 2.81
N PHE A 206 -15.45 10.57 2.38
CA PHE A 206 -16.87 10.57 2.04
C PHE A 206 -17.14 11.16 0.64
N THR A 207 -17.26 10.26 -0.34
CA THR A 207 -17.50 10.61 -1.76
C THR A 207 -18.65 9.82 -2.39
N SER A 208 -19.29 8.90 -1.67
CA SER A 208 -20.43 8.12 -2.18
C SER A 208 -21.68 8.98 -2.34
N LYS A 209 -22.15 9.14 -3.58
CA LYS A 209 -23.42 9.82 -3.89
C LYS A 209 -24.62 9.08 -3.32
N GLU A 210 -24.61 7.76 -3.41
CA GLU A 210 -25.71 6.90 -2.97
C GLU A 210 -25.97 7.04 -1.46
N ILE A 211 -24.91 6.97 -0.66
CA ILE A 211 -24.99 7.17 0.79
C ILE A 211 -25.41 8.62 1.11
N ALA A 212 -24.84 9.60 0.40
CA ALA A 212 -25.18 11.00 0.62
C ALA A 212 -26.66 11.31 0.34
N MET A 213 -27.20 10.77 -0.75
CA MET A 213 -28.63 10.91 -1.10
C MET A 213 -29.52 10.23 -0.07
N ALA A 214 -29.17 9.02 0.39
CA ALA A 214 -29.94 8.32 1.40
C ALA A 214 -29.99 9.07 2.75
N LEU A 215 -28.90 9.73 3.14
CA LEU A 215 -28.86 10.59 4.33
C LEU A 215 -29.77 11.83 4.17
N VAL A 216 -29.77 12.46 2.99
CA VAL A 216 -30.68 13.58 2.69
C VAL A 216 -32.14 13.12 2.74
N ASP A 217 -32.44 11.95 2.18
CA ASP A 217 -33.78 11.39 2.25
C ASP A 217 -34.18 11.03 3.69
N ALA A 218 -33.26 10.54 4.52
CA ALA A 218 -33.52 10.35 5.95
C ALA A 218 -33.85 11.67 6.65
N LYS A 219 -33.09 12.73 6.38
CA LYS A 219 -33.41 14.07 6.90
C LYS A 219 -34.79 14.54 6.44
N ARG A 220 -35.17 14.31 5.18
CA ARG A 220 -36.51 14.65 4.67
C ARG A 220 -37.63 13.88 5.38
N ARG A 221 -37.35 12.68 5.91
CA ARG A 221 -38.28 11.93 6.78
C ARG A 221 -38.39 12.51 8.20
N GLY A 222 -37.58 13.50 8.55
CA GLY A 222 -37.55 14.12 9.88
C GLY A 222 -36.47 13.60 10.82
N VAL A 223 -35.57 12.73 10.34
CA VAL A 223 -34.45 12.19 11.11
C VAL A 223 -33.38 13.28 11.34
N ASP A 224 -32.88 13.42 12.56
CA ASP A 224 -31.74 14.31 12.86
C ASP A 224 -30.43 13.70 12.33
N VAL A 225 -29.99 14.18 11.17
CA VAL A 225 -28.76 13.69 10.52
C VAL A 225 -27.62 14.66 10.76
N ARG A 226 -26.49 14.16 11.30
CA ARG A 226 -25.26 14.95 11.52
C ARG A 226 -24.03 14.15 11.11
N VAL A 227 -23.03 14.84 10.58
CA VAL A 227 -21.84 14.20 10.01
C VAL A 227 -20.57 14.85 10.54
N VAL A 228 -19.60 14.05 11.01
CA VAL A 228 -18.22 14.49 11.24
C VAL A 228 -17.30 13.78 10.25
N VAL A 229 -16.40 14.53 9.62
CA VAL A 229 -15.46 13.99 8.64
C VAL A 229 -14.01 14.38 8.94
N ASP A 230 -13.08 13.61 8.40
CA ASP A 230 -11.67 14.03 8.34
C ASP A 230 -11.56 15.26 7.43
N HIS A 231 -10.89 16.31 7.91
CA HIS A 231 -10.76 17.55 7.16
C HIS A 231 -10.03 17.35 5.85
N HIS A 232 -8.83 16.76 5.88
CA HIS A 232 -7.95 16.64 4.73
C HIS A 232 -8.57 15.75 3.65
N GLN A 233 -9.17 14.62 4.03
CA GLN A 233 -9.79 13.69 3.09
C GLN A 233 -11.03 14.24 2.38
N ASN A 234 -11.56 15.37 2.86
CA ASN A 234 -12.77 15.98 2.32
C ASN A 234 -12.52 17.48 2.01
N SER A 235 -11.26 17.92 1.84
CA SER A 235 -10.88 19.30 1.52
C SER A 235 -10.72 19.50 0.01
N ASP A 236 -10.72 20.77 -0.46
CA ASP A 236 -10.60 21.09 -1.90
C ASP A 236 -9.27 20.61 -2.50
N GLU A 237 -8.25 20.47 -1.66
CA GLU A 237 -6.93 19.97 -2.05
C GLU A 237 -6.97 18.52 -2.56
N GLN A 238 -7.90 17.70 -2.06
CA GLN A 238 -8.08 16.32 -2.53
C GLN A 238 -8.65 16.26 -3.96
N GLY A 239 -9.37 17.31 -4.39
CA GLY A 239 -10.08 17.37 -5.65
C GLY A 239 -11.30 16.43 -5.78
N GLY A 240 -12.10 16.62 -6.82
CA GLY A 240 -13.24 15.76 -7.14
C GLY A 240 -14.53 16.05 -6.36
N TYR A 241 -15.54 15.18 -6.56
CA TYR A 241 -16.82 15.27 -5.86
C TYR A 241 -16.68 14.87 -4.40
N LYS A 242 -17.33 15.63 -3.52
CA LYS A 242 -17.40 15.36 -2.09
C LYS A 242 -18.84 15.31 -1.65
N ALA A 243 -19.18 14.26 -0.90
CA ALA A 243 -20.52 14.14 -0.35
C ALA A 243 -20.82 15.27 0.65
N VAL A 244 -19.81 15.75 1.38
CA VAL A 244 -19.98 16.73 2.44
C VAL A 244 -20.51 18.08 1.96
N ASP A 245 -20.07 18.58 0.81
CA ASP A 245 -20.55 19.86 0.29
C ASP A 245 -22.02 19.76 -0.15
N TYR A 246 -22.37 18.62 -0.75
CA TYR A 246 -23.76 18.31 -1.07
C TYR A 246 -24.62 18.21 0.20
N LEU A 247 -24.17 17.50 1.24
CA LEU A 247 -24.89 17.37 2.50
C LEU A 247 -25.11 18.74 3.17
N SER A 248 -24.07 19.57 3.23
CA SER A 248 -24.18 20.94 3.76
C SER A 248 -25.16 21.80 2.97
N SER A 249 -25.20 21.65 1.63
CA SER A 249 -26.19 22.35 0.79
C SER A 249 -27.65 21.92 1.05
N GLN A 250 -27.86 20.78 1.71
CA GLN A 250 -29.16 20.28 2.15
C GLN A 250 -29.39 20.53 3.65
N ASP A 251 -28.68 21.50 4.23
CA ASP A 251 -28.72 21.93 5.63
C ASP A 251 -28.36 20.82 6.64
N ILE A 252 -27.67 19.74 6.23
CA ILE A 252 -27.17 18.72 7.16
C ILE A 252 -25.92 19.29 7.87
N PRO A 253 -25.87 19.33 9.21
CA PRO A 253 -24.68 19.75 9.94
C PRO A 253 -23.49 18.85 9.61
N VAL A 254 -22.40 19.46 9.11
CA VAL A 254 -21.13 18.79 8.81
C VAL A 254 -20.02 19.42 9.65
N PHE A 255 -19.34 18.59 10.42
CA PHE A 255 -18.18 18.95 11.24
C PHE A 255 -16.91 18.40 10.58
N ARG A 256 -15.80 19.12 10.68
CA ARG A 256 -14.50 18.71 10.11
C ARG A 256 -13.50 18.57 11.26
N SER A 257 -12.99 17.36 11.46
CA SER A 257 -11.94 17.07 12.45
C SER A 257 -10.55 17.33 11.85
N GLU A 258 -9.76 18.13 12.56
CA GLU A 258 -8.42 18.59 12.15
C GLU A 258 -7.32 18.22 13.16
N ASN A 259 -7.67 17.59 14.28
CA ASN A 259 -6.74 17.34 15.39
C ASN A 259 -5.85 16.10 15.19
N TYR A 260 -6.08 15.32 14.15
CA TYR A 260 -5.38 14.06 13.89
C TYR A 260 -4.70 14.09 12.53
N ALA A 261 -3.62 13.31 12.41
CA ALA A 261 -3.06 13.00 11.09
C ALA A 261 -4.09 12.29 10.18
N ALA A 262 -5.00 11.53 10.77
CA ALA A 262 -6.18 10.97 10.11
C ALA A 262 -7.30 10.67 11.13
N MET A 263 -8.46 11.30 11.00
CA MET A 263 -9.69 10.85 11.66
C MET A 263 -10.21 9.62 10.88
N HIS A 264 -9.62 8.46 11.16
CA HIS A 264 -9.77 7.28 10.30
C HIS A 264 -11.01 6.43 10.61
N HIS A 265 -12.00 6.97 11.33
CA HIS A 265 -13.24 6.26 11.61
C HIS A 265 -14.12 6.11 10.37
N LYS A 266 -14.86 5.00 10.32
CA LYS A 266 -15.97 4.76 9.40
C LYS A 266 -17.08 4.08 10.20
N PHE A 267 -17.86 4.89 10.90
CA PHE A 267 -18.98 4.38 11.69
C PHE A 267 -20.21 5.26 11.53
N MET A 268 -21.37 4.69 11.84
CA MET A 268 -22.65 5.36 11.87
C MET A 268 -23.44 4.87 13.08
N VAL A 269 -24.07 5.77 13.81
CA VAL A 269 -25.03 5.44 14.86
C VAL A 269 -26.41 5.88 14.41
N ALA A 270 -27.39 4.97 14.45
CA ALA A 270 -28.79 5.28 14.18
C ALA A 270 -29.65 5.07 15.44
N ASP A 271 -30.56 5.99 15.68
CA ASP A 271 -31.60 5.98 16.74
C ASP A 271 -31.08 5.80 18.19
N GLY A 272 -29.75 5.86 18.38
CA GLY A 272 -29.13 5.61 19.68
C GLY A 272 -29.15 4.14 20.11
N THR A 273 -29.43 3.22 19.18
CA THR A 273 -29.53 1.78 19.46
C THR A 273 -28.89 0.92 18.38
N HIS A 274 -28.53 1.49 17.23
CA HIS A 274 -27.90 0.75 16.13
C HIS A 274 -26.55 1.36 15.78
N VAL A 275 -25.53 0.54 15.55
CA VAL A 275 -24.18 1.00 15.21
C VAL A 275 -23.65 0.22 14.02
N GLN A 276 -23.31 0.91 12.94
CA GLN A 276 -22.48 0.36 11.87
C GLN A 276 -21.03 0.79 12.06
N LEU A 277 -20.09 -0.14 11.89
CA LEU A 277 -18.66 0.13 11.83
C LEU A 277 -17.94 -0.84 10.87
N GLY A 278 -16.66 -0.59 10.59
CA GLY A 278 -15.83 -1.47 9.77
C GLY A 278 -14.71 -0.73 9.05
N SER A 279 -14.17 -1.34 8.00
CA SER A 279 -13.16 -0.71 7.15
C SER A 279 -13.78 0.15 6.03
N PHE A 280 -15.05 -0.10 5.71
CA PHE A 280 -15.77 0.48 4.58
C PHE A 280 -15.82 2.02 4.65
N ASN A 281 -14.97 2.70 3.89
CA ASN A 281 -15.10 4.14 3.67
C ASN A 281 -16.38 4.43 2.89
N TYR A 282 -17.05 5.57 3.13
CA TYR A 282 -18.28 5.93 2.42
C TYR A 282 -17.98 6.49 1.02
N THR A 283 -17.42 5.62 0.17
CA THR A 283 -16.93 5.91 -1.18
C THR A 283 -17.38 4.81 -2.14
N SER A 284 -17.51 5.12 -3.43
CA SER A 284 -17.88 4.09 -4.42
C SER A 284 -16.81 3.01 -4.58
N SER A 285 -15.53 3.34 -4.36
CA SER A 285 -14.43 2.36 -4.38
C SER A 285 -14.54 1.33 -3.26
N ALA A 286 -14.99 1.74 -2.07
CA ALA A 286 -15.18 0.82 -0.95
C ALA A 286 -16.19 -0.28 -1.28
N ASN A 287 -17.24 0.03 -2.05
CA ASN A 287 -18.19 -0.97 -2.51
C ASN A 287 -17.67 -1.81 -3.69
N LEU A 288 -17.12 -1.13 -4.71
CA LEU A 288 -16.94 -1.76 -6.02
C LEU A 288 -15.55 -2.33 -6.27
N ARG A 289 -14.53 -1.91 -5.50
CA ARG A 289 -13.12 -2.20 -5.82
C ARG A 289 -12.31 -2.74 -4.64
N ASN A 290 -12.55 -2.21 -3.45
CA ASN A 290 -11.75 -2.55 -2.28
C ASN A 290 -12.27 -3.82 -1.60
N ALA A 291 -11.36 -4.56 -0.95
CA ALA A 291 -11.73 -5.53 0.05
C ALA A 291 -12.08 -4.79 1.34
N GLU A 292 -13.36 -4.77 1.69
CA GLU A 292 -13.86 -4.04 2.86
C GLU A 292 -14.78 -4.93 3.69
N THR A 293 -14.97 -4.52 4.95
CA THR A 293 -15.95 -5.11 5.86
C THR A 293 -16.86 -3.99 6.40
N ALA A 294 -18.16 -4.25 6.43
CA ALA A 294 -19.16 -3.48 7.14
C ALA A 294 -19.91 -4.40 8.11
N ILE A 295 -20.02 -4.00 9.37
CA ILE A 295 -20.75 -4.72 10.42
C ILE A 295 -21.77 -3.76 11.01
N ALA A 296 -23.03 -4.17 11.10
CA ALA A 296 -24.06 -3.44 11.83
C ALA A 296 -24.48 -4.23 13.06
N PHE A 297 -24.41 -3.61 14.23
CA PHE A 297 -24.98 -4.08 15.48
C PHE A 297 -26.35 -3.43 15.66
N ARG A 298 -27.39 -4.24 15.87
CA ARG A 298 -28.76 -3.78 16.08
C ARG A 298 -29.18 -3.95 17.53
N ASN A 299 -30.05 -3.07 18.01
CA ASN A 299 -30.60 -3.11 19.37
C ASN A 299 -29.49 -3.24 20.44
N SER A 300 -28.45 -2.41 20.29
CA SER A 300 -27.24 -2.36 21.11
C SER A 300 -27.05 -0.93 21.66
N PRO A 301 -27.93 -0.45 22.57
CA PRO A 301 -27.87 0.90 23.11
C PRO A 301 -26.55 1.19 23.85
N GLU A 302 -25.95 0.19 24.50
CA GLU A 302 -24.68 0.36 25.21
C GLU A 302 -23.53 0.68 24.25
N LEU A 303 -23.50 0.00 23.10
CA LEU A 303 -22.52 0.26 22.05
C LEU A 303 -22.78 1.64 21.41
N ALA A 304 -24.06 1.94 21.14
CA ALA A 304 -24.45 3.22 20.55
C ALA A 304 -24.06 4.41 21.44
N GLU A 305 -24.21 4.31 22.75
CA GLU A 305 -23.79 5.36 23.70
C GLU A 305 -22.29 5.64 23.63
N VAL A 306 -21.46 4.59 23.57
CA VAL A 306 -20.00 4.72 23.42
C VAL A 306 -19.65 5.43 22.12
N TYR A 307 -20.26 5.03 21.00
CA TYR A 307 -19.99 5.64 19.70
C TYR A 307 -20.59 7.06 19.55
N ILE A 308 -21.71 7.37 20.20
CA ILE A 308 -22.25 8.74 20.27
C ILE A 308 -21.31 9.64 21.06
N THR A 309 -20.74 9.12 22.17
CA THR A 309 -19.75 9.85 22.96
C THR A 309 -18.52 10.18 22.12
N GLU A 310 -17.99 9.19 21.40
CA GLU A 310 -16.86 9.40 20.50
C GLU A 310 -17.19 10.36 19.34
N TRP A 311 -18.37 10.22 18.73
CA TRP A 311 -18.84 11.14 17.69
C TRP A 311 -18.90 12.58 18.21
N THR A 312 -19.47 12.78 19.41
CA THR A 312 -19.57 14.10 20.06
C THR A 312 -18.20 14.67 20.33
N ARG A 313 -17.27 13.83 20.84
CA ARG A 313 -15.88 14.21 21.07
C ARG A 313 -15.23 14.71 19.77
N LEU A 314 -15.31 13.92 18.69
CA LEU A 314 -14.74 14.29 17.37
C LEU A 314 -15.37 15.55 16.77
N ALA A 315 -16.67 15.77 16.97
CA ALA A 315 -17.40 16.90 16.42
C ALA A 315 -17.16 18.22 17.18
N THR A 316 -16.82 18.14 18.47
CA THR A 316 -16.75 19.31 19.38
C THR A 316 -15.39 19.55 20.01
N GLU A 317 -14.43 18.64 19.83
CA GLU A 317 -13.12 18.79 20.42
C GLU A 317 -12.46 20.12 19.98
N PRO A 318 -11.93 20.91 20.93
CA PRO A 318 -11.26 22.15 20.57
C PRO A 318 -10.01 21.83 19.74
N LYS A 319 -9.72 22.70 18.77
CA LYS A 319 -8.50 22.54 17.97
C LYS A 319 -7.29 22.62 18.89
N VAL A 320 -6.56 21.52 19.03
CA VAL A 320 -5.38 21.45 19.87
C VAL A 320 -4.23 22.05 19.05
N GLY A 321 -3.76 23.23 19.45
CA GLY A 321 -2.55 23.81 18.87
C GLY A 321 -1.39 22.84 19.01
N VAL A 322 -0.52 22.77 18.00
CA VAL A 322 0.64 21.85 17.91
C VAL A 322 1.49 21.84 19.19
N ASP A 323 1.49 22.94 19.94
CA ASP A 323 2.21 23.12 21.20
C ASP A 323 1.72 22.19 22.34
N ALA A 324 0.42 21.86 22.39
CA ALA A 324 -0.15 21.06 23.46
C ALA A 324 0.12 19.55 23.30
N ILE A 325 0.23 19.06 22.05
CA ILE A 325 0.64 17.67 21.77
C ILE A 325 2.11 17.46 22.14
N MET A 326 2.98 18.44 21.84
CA MET A 326 4.39 18.38 22.26
C MET A 326 4.59 18.48 23.78
N ALA A 327 3.68 19.10 24.53
CA ALA A 327 3.75 19.15 25.99
C ALA A 327 3.48 17.78 26.63
N VAL A 328 2.55 16.99 26.08
CA VAL A 328 2.24 15.63 26.54
C VAL A 328 3.40 14.67 26.23
N ASP A 329 3.98 14.75 25.04
CA ASP A 329 5.14 13.94 24.66
C ASP A 329 6.39 14.26 25.49
N ARG A 330 6.62 15.54 25.84
CA ARG A 330 7.69 15.92 26.80
C ARG A 330 7.41 15.38 28.19
N GLY A 331 6.15 15.40 28.65
CA GLY A 331 5.75 14.79 29.92
C GLY A 331 6.02 13.29 29.97
N LEU A 332 5.65 12.57 28.91
CA LEU A 332 5.93 11.13 28.76
C LEU A 332 7.42 10.82 28.64
N ALA A 333 8.20 11.67 27.97
CA ALA A 333 9.65 11.54 27.90
C ALA A 333 10.32 11.78 29.27
N VAL A 334 9.83 12.74 30.06
CA VAL A 334 10.29 13.00 31.43
C VAL A 334 9.95 11.83 32.35
N LEU A 335 8.74 11.28 32.28
CA LEU A 335 8.34 10.10 33.07
C LEU A 335 9.20 8.87 32.74
N LYS A 336 9.47 8.62 31.44
CA LYS A 336 10.43 7.58 31.01
C LYS A 336 11.85 7.82 31.52
N SER A 337 12.31 9.06 31.57
CA SER A 337 13.65 9.39 32.11
C SER A 337 13.75 9.20 33.63
N LEU A 338 12.61 9.22 34.32
CA LEU A 338 12.49 8.97 35.76
C LEU A 338 12.21 7.50 36.10
N GLY A 339 12.11 6.62 35.09
CA GLY A 339 11.89 5.18 35.28
C GLY A 339 10.49 4.80 35.76
N LEU A 340 9.50 5.66 35.55
CA LEU A 340 8.08 5.42 35.87
C LEU A 340 7.30 4.85 34.67
#